data_AF-A0A924MSH3-F1
#
_entry.id   AF-A0A924MSH3-F1
#
_cell.length_a   1.000
_cell.length_b   1.000
_cell.length_c   1.000
_cell.angle_alpha   90.00
_cell.angle_beta   90.00
_cell.angle_gamma   90.00
#
_symmetry.space_group_name_H-M   'P 1'
#
loop_
_entity.id
_entity.type
_entity.pdbx_description
1 polymer ?
#
loop_
_entity_poly.entity_id
_entity_poly.type
_entity_poly.pdbx_seq_one_letter_code
_entity_poly.pdbx_strand_id
1 'polypeptide(L)'
;MKRLALLKTLLEREQKRRDEQMASVRAAAANAEAQQQQADGLSTYRSEYCQKWSAQFQQAAQMEILRSYHGFLSRLDQAISQQQSVLDHAGRMVEVQRQRLVEREIRVATVERLIKRREVLLAKIADRRDQKDLDELAQRLSSARAHAGMS
;
A
#
# COMPACT_ATOMS: atom_id res chain seq x y z
N MET A 1 -19.03 -14.88 22.60
CA MET A 1 -17.56 -14.90 22.33
C MET A 1 -17.20 -15.36 20.90
N LYS A 2 -17.72 -16.48 20.38
CA LYS A 2 -17.36 -17.04 19.04
C LYS A 2 -17.37 -16.04 17.86
N ARG A 3 -18.33 -15.12 17.82
CA ARG A 3 -18.43 -14.08 16.76
C ARG A 3 -17.34 -13.00 16.83
N LEU A 4 -16.81 -12.69 18.02
CA LEU A 4 -15.69 -11.74 18.16
C LEU A 4 -14.38 -12.38 17.69
N ALA A 5 -14.15 -13.65 18.05
CA ALA A 5 -12.99 -14.40 17.59
C ALA A 5 -12.94 -14.47 16.04
N LEU A 6 -14.07 -14.74 15.39
CA LEU A 6 -14.17 -14.73 13.92
C LEU A 6 -13.83 -13.36 13.31
N LEU A 7 -14.26 -12.25 13.93
CA LEU A 7 -13.91 -10.91 13.46
C LEU A 7 -12.41 -10.62 13.63
N LYS A 8 -11.78 -11.10 14.71
CA LYS A 8 -10.33 -10.96 14.92
C LYS A 8 -9.53 -11.73 13.87
N THR A 9 -9.91 -12.98 13.57
CA THR A 9 -9.30 -13.75 12.47
C THR A 9 -9.52 -13.08 11.11
N LEU A 10 -10.69 -12.48 10.87
CA LEU A 10 -10.94 -11.71 9.66
C LEU A 10 -10.03 -10.48 9.58
N LEU A 11 -9.83 -9.78 10.71
CA LEU A 11 -8.92 -8.64 10.77
C LEU A 11 -7.50 -9.04 10.42
N GLU A 12 -6.96 -10.09 11.03
CA GLU A 12 -5.63 -10.62 10.73
C GLU A 12 -5.45 -10.91 9.24
N ARG A 13 -6.47 -11.52 8.61
CA ARG A 13 -6.46 -11.81 7.17
C ARG A 13 -6.45 -10.53 6.32
N GLU A 14 -7.28 -9.54 6.65
CA GLU A 14 -7.32 -8.28 5.90
C GLU A 14 -6.04 -7.44 6.11
N GLN A 15 -5.46 -7.47 7.31
CA GLN A 15 -4.16 -6.86 7.59
C GLN A 15 -3.06 -7.51 6.76
N LYS A 16 -3.00 -8.85 6.71
CA LYS A 16 -2.05 -9.57 5.85
C LYS A 16 -2.19 -9.19 4.37
N ARG A 17 -3.42 -9.10 3.86
CA ARG A 17 -3.70 -8.66 2.48
C ARG A 17 -3.26 -7.22 2.21
N ARG A 18 -3.44 -6.33 3.18
CA ARG A 18 -2.98 -4.93 3.13
C ARG A 18 -1.45 -4.88 3.09
N ASP A 19 -0.77 -5.72 3.86
CA ASP A 19 0.69 -5.79 3.89
C ASP A 19 1.28 -6.35 2.59
N GLU A 20 0.66 -7.40 2.03
CA GLU A 20 0.99 -7.92 0.69
C GLU A 20 0.81 -6.85 -0.40
N GLN A 21 -0.26 -6.04 -0.28
CA GLN A 21 -0.50 -4.93 -1.20
C GLN A 21 0.53 -3.80 -1.03
N MET A 22 0.96 -3.50 0.19
CA MET A 22 2.06 -2.55 0.43
C MET A 22 3.36 -3.02 -0.22
N ALA A 23 3.69 -4.32 -0.11
CA ALA A 23 4.84 -4.89 -0.80
C ALA A 23 4.73 -4.75 -2.32
N SER A 24 3.52 -4.93 -2.87
CA SER A 24 3.25 -4.76 -4.30
C SER A 24 3.44 -3.31 -4.77
N VAL A 25 3.03 -2.32 -3.97
CA VAL A 25 3.29 -0.89 -4.22
C VAL A 25 4.80 -0.62 -4.25
N ARG A 26 5.55 -1.14 -3.27
CA ARG A 26 7.00 -0.96 -3.20
C ARG A 26 7.71 -1.56 -4.42
N ALA A 27 7.33 -2.76 -4.83
CA ALA A 27 7.88 -3.41 -6.02
C ALA A 27 7.58 -2.61 -7.30
N ALA A 28 6.35 -2.12 -7.47
CA ALA A 28 5.99 -1.28 -8.60
C ALA A 28 6.78 0.04 -8.62
N ALA A 29 6.97 0.67 -7.45
CA ALA A 29 7.74 1.91 -7.34
C ALA A 29 9.21 1.71 -7.67
N ALA A 30 9.84 0.64 -7.16
CA ALA A 30 11.21 0.30 -7.48
C ALA A 30 11.40 0.02 -8.98
N ASN A 31 10.43 -0.64 -9.63
CA ASN A 31 10.47 -0.82 -11.08
C ASN A 31 10.38 0.53 -11.81
N ALA A 32 9.44 1.41 -11.43
CA ALA A 32 9.31 2.73 -12.06
C ALA A 32 10.60 3.56 -11.91
N GLU A 33 11.26 3.51 -10.76
CA GLU A 33 12.55 4.15 -10.53
C GLU A 33 13.64 3.58 -11.44
N ALA A 34 13.72 2.26 -11.59
CA ALA A 34 14.66 1.63 -12.52
C ALA A 34 14.40 2.04 -13.98
N GLN A 35 13.14 2.15 -14.40
CA GLN A 35 12.78 2.63 -15.75
C GLN A 35 13.16 4.11 -15.95
N GLN A 36 13.04 4.93 -14.92
CA GLN A 36 13.45 6.33 -14.94
C GLN A 36 14.97 6.45 -15.12
N GLN A 37 15.74 5.70 -14.34
CA GLN A 37 17.20 5.68 -14.46
C GLN A 37 17.67 5.24 -15.86
N GLN A 38 17.00 4.26 -16.46
CA GLN A 38 17.27 3.86 -17.85
C GLN A 38 16.96 4.97 -18.86
N ALA A 39 15.83 5.68 -18.69
CA ALA A 39 15.47 6.80 -19.56
C ALA A 39 16.51 7.95 -19.46
N ASP A 40 16.92 8.29 -18.24
CA ASP A 40 17.92 9.33 -17.98
C ASP A 40 19.28 8.95 -18.57
N GLY A 41 19.66 7.68 -18.47
CA GLY A 41 20.87 7.13 -19.09
C GLY A 41 20.86 7.25 -20.61
N LEU A 42 19.75 6.90 -21.27
CA LEU A 42 19.60 7.05 -22.73
C LEU A 42 19.65 8.52 -23.17
N SER A 43 19.01 9.41 -22.42
CA SER A 43 19.01 10.86 -22.70
C SER A 43 20.42 11.46 -22.57
N THR A 44 21.14 11.10 -21.50
CA THR A 44 22.52 11.51 -21.27
C THR A 44 23.43 11.01 -22.38
N TYR A 45 23.34 9.71 -22.70
CA TYR A 45 24.12 9.10 -23.77
C TYR A 45 23.88 9.77 -25.12
N ARG A 46 22.62 10.08 -25.46
CA ARG A 46 22.27 10.83 -26.67
C ARG A 46 22.96 12.20 -26.71
N SER A 47 22.90 12.96 -25.62
CA SER A 47 23.52 14.28 -25.53
C SER A 47 25.03 14.20 -25.74
N GLU A 48 25.71 13.28 -25.04
CA GLU A 48 27.16 13.07 -25.19
C GLU A 48 27.53 12.65 -26.60
N TYR A 49 26.75 11.77 -27.22
CA TYR A 49 26.99 11.30 -28.58
C TYR A 49 26.89 12.45 -29.59
N CYS A 50 25.87 13.31 -29.47
CA CYS A 50 25.73 14.50 -30.31
C CYS A 50 26.87 15.51 -30.10
N GLN A 51 27.32 15.74 -28.85
CA GLN A 51 28.43 16.66 -28.57
C GLN A 51 29.75 16.15 -29.16
N LYS A 52 30.09 14.88 -28.95
CA LYS A 52 31.29 14.24 -29.51
C LYS A 52 31.30 14.36 -31.04
N TRP A 53 30.13 14.15 -31.67
CA TRP A 53 30.01 14.24 -33.12
C TRP A 53 30.13 15.68 -33.65
N SER A 54 29.55 16.66 -32.96
CA SER A 54 29.69 18.09 -33.32
C SER A 54 31.15 18.56 -33.31
N ALA A 55 31.98 18.02 -32.42
CA ALA A 55 33.41 18.32 -32.37
C ALA A 55 34.19 17.70 -33.55
N GLN A 56 33.86 16.47 -33.96
CA GLN A 56 34.52 15.79 -35.09
C GLN A 56 34.19 16.44 -36.44
N PHE A 57 33.01 17.03 -36.59
CA PHE A 57 32.60 17.71 -37.81
C PHE A 57 33.48 18.92 -38.17
N GLN A 58 34.10 19.56 -37.18
CA GLN A 58 35.01 20.70 -37.40
C GLN A 58 36.32 20.29 -38.10
N GLN A 59 36.65 18.99 -38.15
CA GLN A 59 37.91 18.48 -38.71
C GLN A 59 37.78 17.84 -40.11
N ALA A 60 36.61 17.93 -40.76
CA ALA A 60 36.21 17.33 -42.05
C ALA A 60 35.61 15.91 -41.94
N ALA A 61 34.32 15.78 -42.22
CA ALA A 61 33.58 14.51 -42.17
C ALA A 61 33.31 13.92 -43.56
N GLN A 62 33.55 12.61 -43.73
CA GLN A 62 33.19 11.86 -44.94
C GLN A 62 31.68 11.54 -44.97
N MET A 63 31.06 11.62 -46.16
CA MET A 63 29.61 11.46 -46.38
C MET A 63 29.04 10.12 -45.86
N GLU A 64 29.83 9.04 -45.88
CA GLU A 64 29.44 7.72 -45.39
C GLU A 64 29.27 7.69 -43.86
N ILE A 65 30.13 8.43 -43.15
CA ILE A 65 30.06 8.52 -41.69
C ILE A 65 28.84 9.35 -41.25
N LEU A 66 28.42 10.33 -42.04
CA LEU A 66 27.18 11.08 -41.82
C LEU A 66 25.93 10.21 -41.85
N ARG A 67 25.85 9.27 -42.81
CA ARG A 67 24.72 8.34 -42.91
C ARG A 67 24.67 7.40 -41.69
N SER A 68 25.83 6.87 -41.29
CA SER A 68 25.94 5.99 -40.12
C SER A 68 25.52 6.71 -38.83
N TYR A 69 25.94 7.97 -38.65
CA TYR A 69 25.55 8.82 -37.54
C TYR A 69 24.02 9.01 -37.47
N HIS A 70 23.41 9.48 -38.57
CA HIS A 70 21.97 9.74 -38.60
C HIS A 70 21.15 8.44 -38.40
N GLY A 71 21.62 7.33 -38.97
CA GLY A 71 20.98 6.03 -38.79
C GLY A 71 21.00 5.53 -37.34
N PHE A 72 22.12 5.71 -36.64
CA PHE A 72 22.21 5.35 -35.22
C PHE A 72 21.38 6.29 -34.34
N LEU A 73 21.46 7.60 -34.57
CA LEU A 73 20.70 8.59 -33.80
C LEU A 73 19.18 8.34 -33.94
N SER A 74 18.71 8.03 -35.14
CA SER A 74 17.30 7.68 -35.37
C SER A 74 16.86 6.46 -34.57
N ARG A 75 17.70 5.41 -34.48
CA ARG A 75 17.41 4.23 -33.66
C ARG A 75 17.43 4.56 -32.16
N LEU A 76 18.35 5.43 -31.73
CA LEU A 76 18.42 5.87 -30.34
C LEU A 76 17.19 6.69 -29.94
N ASP A 77 16.72 7.58 -30.80
CA ASP A 77 15.48 8.35 -30.60
C ASP A 77 14.25 7.43 -30.51
N GLN A 78 14.19 6.40 -31.35
CA GLN A 78 13.15 5.36 -31.27
C GLN A 78 13.20 4.61 -29.93
N ALA A 79 14.39 4.21 -29.47
CA ALA A 79 14.56 3.54 -28.18
C ALA A 79 14.16 4.43 -27.00
N ILE A 80 14.49 5.73 -27.04
CA ILE A 80 14.06 6.71 -26.02
C ILE A 80 12.55 6.84 -26.01
N SER A 81 11.90 6.95 -27.17
CA SER A 81 10.44 7.03 -27.26
C SER A 81 9.76 5.76 -26.71
N GLN A 82 10.33 4.58 -26.97
CA GLN A 82 9.85 3.32 -26.41
C GLN A 82 10.04 3.30 -24.89
N GLN A 83 11.21 3.71 -24.39
CA GLN A 83 11.50 3.78 -22.97
C GLN A 83 10.57 4.73 -22.23
N GLN A 84 10.22 5.87 -22.83
CA GLN A 84 9.24 6.79 -22.26
C GLN A 84 7.86 6.13 -22.09
N SER A 85 7.43 5.36 -23.08
CA SER A 85 6.16 4.61 -23.00
C SER A 85 6.16 3.56 -21.89
N VAL A 86 7.31 2.90 -21.68
CA VAL A 86 7.53 1.94 -20.59
C VAL A 86 7.49 2.63 -19.23
N LEU A 87 8.16 3.79 -19.11
CA LEU A 87 8.16 4.62 -17.91
C LEU A 87 6.74 5.08 -17.54
N ASP A 88 5.98 5.58 -18.51
CA ASP A 88 4.60 6.01 -18.31
C ASP A 88 3.73 4.83 -17.85
N HIS A 89 3.92 3.64 -18.42
CA HIS A 89 3.23 2.43 -17.98
C HIS A 89 3.62 2.05 -16.55
N ALA A 90 4.90 2.07 -16.21
CA ALA A 90 5.37 1.77 -14.85
C ALA A 90 4.77 2.76 -13.83
N GLY A 91 4.73 4.06 -14.16
CA GLY A 91 4.07 5.08 -13.34
C GLY A 91 2.58 4.80 -13.11
N ARG A 92 1.84 4.44 -14.18
CA ARG A 92 0.43 4.01 -14.05
C ARG A 92 0.27 2.78 -13.17
N MET A 93 1.19 1.82 -13.24
CA MET A 93 1.13 0.61 -12.40
C MET A 93 1.33 0.94 -10.92
N VAL A 94 2.21 1.88 -10.58
CA VAL A 94 2.35 2.36 -9.19
C VAL A 94 1.02 2.91 -8.68
N GLU A 95 0.35 3.74 -9.48
CA GLU A 95 -0.92 4.35 -9.09
C GLU A 95 -2.04 3.31 -8.91
N VAL A 96 -2.14 2.33 -9.82
CA VAL A 96 -3.08 1.21 -9.68
C VAL A 96 -2.85 0.43 -8.38
N GLN A 97 -1.59 0.15 -8.03
CA GLN A 97 -1.29 -0.57 -6.77
C GLN A 97 -1.59 0.28 -5.54
N ARG A 98 -1.41 1.61 -5.60
CA ARG A 98 -1.77 2.54 -4.52
C ARG A 98 -3.28 2.60 -4.30
N GLN A 99 -4.06 2.68 -5.36
CA GLN A 99 -5.53 2.65 -5.26
C GLN A 99 -6.02 1.36 -4.61
N ARG A 100 -5.46 0.21 -5.02
CA ARG A 100 -5.74 -1.08 -4.38
C ARG A 100 -5.34 -1.09 -2.90
N LEU A 101 -4.22 -0.45 -2.53
CA LEU A 101 -3.81 -0.34 -1.13
C LEU A 101 -4.85 0.42 -0.30
N VAL A 102 -5.33 1.56 -0.81
CA VAL A 102 -6.38 2.35 -0.15
C VAL A 102 -7.63 1.50 0.08
N GLU A 103 -8.07 0.71 -0.91
CA GLU A 103 -9.21 -0.20 -0.73
C GLU A 103 -8.97 -1.25 0.39
N ARG A 104 -7.75 -1.77 0.52
CA ARG A 104 -7.39 -2.71 1.60
C ARG A 104 -7.39 -2.01 2.96
N GLU A 105 -6.88 -0.80 3.05
CA GLU A 105 -6.89 -0.01 4.30
C GLU A 105 -8.32 0.29 4.77
N ILE A 106 -9.22 0.65 3.83
CA ILE A 106 -10.64 0.85 4.14
C ILE A 106 -11.27 -0.43 4.71
N ARG A 107 -10.95 -1.61 4.15
CA ARG A 107 -11.44 -2.90 4.66
C ARG A 107 -10.94 -3.17 6.08
N VAL A 108 -9.65 -2.97 6.34
CA VAL A 108 -9.06 -3.13 7.67
C VAL A 108 -9.77 -2.21 8.67
N ALA A 109 -9.86 -0.92 8.38
CA ALA A 109 -10.51 0.07 9.27
C ALA A 109 -11.99 -0.27 9.52
N THR A 110 -12.69 -0.81 8.52
CA THR A 110 -14.08 -1.26 8.65
C THR A 110 -14.20 -2.43 9.63
N VAL A 111 -13.34 -3.44 9.50
CA VAL A 111 -13.33 -4.61 10.41
C VAL A 111 -12.95 -4.20 11.83
N GLU A 112 -11.95 -3.33 12.00
CA GLU A 112 -11.57 -2.78 13.31
C GLU A 112 -12.74 -2.06 13.99
N ARG A 113 -13.49 -1.26 13.24
CA ARG A 113 -14.68 -0.58 13.77
C ARG A 113 -15.76 -1.57 14.21
N LEU A 114 -15.97 -2.65 13.46
CA LEU A 114 -16.91 -3.72 13.83
C LEU A 114 -16.49 -4.44 15.10
N ILE A 115 -15.20 -4.75 15.25
CA ILE A 115 -14.62 -5.35 16.46
C ILE A 115 -14.86 -4.43 17.65
N LYS A 116 -14.45 -3.16 17.55
CA LYS A 116 -14.61 -2.18 18.64
C LYS A 116 -16.07 -2.04 19.08
N ARG A 117 -17.00 -1.94 18.13
CA ARG A 117 -18.44 -1.91 18.44
C ARG A 117 -18.88 -3.17 19.18
N ARG A 118 -18.38 -4.34 18.78
CA ARG A 118 -18.74 -5.61 19.42
C ARG A 118 -18.16 -5.74 20.83
N GLU A 119 -16.94 -5.29 21.05
CA GLU A 119 -16.30 -5.28 22.36
C GLU A 119 -17.05 -4.38 23.34
N VAL A 120 -17.45 -3.17 22.91
CA VAL A 120 -18.29 -2.27 23.73
C VAL A 120 -19.62 -2.91 24.10
N LEU A 121 -20.28 -3.62 23.16
CA LEU A 121 -21.53 -4.32 23.46
C LEU A 121 -21.34 -5.46 24.46
N LEU A 122 -20.24 -6.21 24.37
CA LEU A 122 -19.95 -7.29 25.30
C LEU A 122 -19.61 -6.77 26.69
N ALA A 123 -18.85 -5.68 26.80
CA ALA A 123 -18.56 -5.01 28.07
C ALA A 123 -19.87 -4.57 28.76
N LYS A 124 -20.77 -3.89 28.05
CA LYS A 124 -22.08 -3.49 28.60
C LYS A 124 -22.94 -4.66 29.08
N ILE A 125 -22.84 -5.82 28.43
CA ILE A 125 -23.56 -7.03 28.87
C ILE A 125 -22.94 -7.60 30.15
N ALA A 126 -21.61 -7.61 30.23
CA ALA A 126 -20.89 -8.04 31.44
C ALA A 126 -21.21 -7.12 32.62
N ASP A 127 -21.10 -5.80 32.44
CA ASP A 127 -21.38 -4.81 33.50
C ASP A 127 -22.80 -4.97 34.08
N ARG A 128 -23.80 -5.18 33.22
CA ARG A 128 -25.19 -5.41 33.65
C ARG A 128 -25.37 -6.72 34.41
N ARG A 129 -24.63 -7.76 34.04
CA ARG A 129 -24.67 -9.04 34.73
C ARG A 129 -24.03 -8.92 36.11
N ASP A 130 -22.87 -8.30 36.18
CA ASP A 130 -22.14 -8.09 37.44
C ASP A 130 -22.95 -7.22 38.40
N GLN A 131 -23.60 -6.16 37.91
CA GLN A 131 -24.51 -5.34 38.72
C GLN A 131 -25.68 -6.17 39.28
N LYS A 132 -26.31 -7.00 38.44
CA LYS A 132 -27.42 -7.86 38.89
C LYS A 132 -26.97 -8.86 39.95
N ASP A 133 -25.82 -9.50 39.76
CA ASP A 133 -25.26 -10.47 40.70
C ASP A 133 -24.93 -9.80 42.06
N LEU A 134 -24.43 -8.55 42.04
CA LEU A 134 -24.21 -7.74 43.25
C LEU A 134 -25.52 -7.37 43.96
N ASP A 135 -26.55 -6.94 43.21
CA ASP A 135 -27.86 -6.58 43.77
C ASP A 135 -28.53 -7.80 44.44
N GLU A 136 -28.46 -8.99 43.81
CA GLU A 136 -29.00 -10.23 44.39
C GLU A 136 -28.28 -10.61 45.70
N LEU A 137 -26.95 -10.44 45.76
CA LEU A 137 -26.18 -10.70 46.96
C LEU A 137 -26.51 -9.71 48.08
N ALA A 138 -26.66 -8.42 47.76
CA ALA A 138 -27.06 -7.38 48.71
C ALA A 138 -28.46 -7.65 49.30
N GLN A 139 -29.42 -8.05 48.46
CA GLN A 139 -30.77 -8.44 48.90
C GLN A 139 -30.73 -9.64 49.86
N ARG A 140 -29.97 -10.70 49.53
CA ARG A 140 -29.83 -11.87 50.41
C ARG A 140 -29.23 -11.50 51.78
N LEU A 141 -28.19 -10.66 51.80
CA LEU A 141 -27.59 -10.20 53.04
C LEU A 141 -28.55 -9.33 53.87
N SER A 142 -29.32 -8.46 53.23
CA SER A 142 -30.34 -7.64 53.89
C SER A 142 -31.45 -8.50 54.51
N SER A 143 -31.99 -9.46 53.76
CA SER A 143 -33.02 -10.38 54.25
C SER A 143 -32.51 -11.26 55.39
N ALA A 144 -31.27 -11.76 55.32
CA ALA A 144 -30.66 -12.53 56.40
C ALA A 144 -30.49 -11.70 57.69
N ARG A 145 -30.11 -10.43 57.58
CA ARG A 145 -30.03 -9.51 58.73
C ARG A 145 -31.40 -9.17 59.31
N ALA A 146 -32.42 -8.98 58.46
CA ALA A 146 -33.78 -8.73 58.92
C ALA A 146 -34.34 -9.93 59.70
N HIS A 147 -34.10 -11.16 59.23
CA HIS A 147 -34.49 -12.37 59.95
C HIS A 147 -33.72 -12.57 61.27
N ALA A 148 -32.44 -12.21 61.34
CA ALA A 148 -31.64 -12.34 62.56
C ALA A 148 -31.98 -11.31 63.65
N GLY A 149 -32.59 -10.17 63.29
CA GLY A 149 -33.04 -9.16 64.26
C GLY A 149 -34.48 -9.35 64.76
N MET A 150 -35.21 -10.36 64.26
CA MET A 150 -36.60 -10.67 64.63
C MET A 150 -36.74 -11.93 65.50
N SER A 151 -35.63 -12.62 65.80
CA SER A 151 -35.54 -13.77 66.73
C SER A 151 -34.83 -13.34 68.01
#